data_AF-A0A354YVT2-F1
#
_entry.id   AF-A0A354YVT2-F1
#
_cell.length_a   1.000
_cell.length_b   1.000
_cell.length_c   1.000
_cell.angle_alpha   90.00
_cell.angle_beta   90.00
_cell.angle_gamma   90.00
#
_symmetry.space_group_name_H-M   'P 1'
#
loop_
_entity.id
_entity.type
_entity.pdbx_description
1 polymer ?
#
loop_
_entity_poly.entity_id
_entity_poly.type
_entity_poly.pdbx_seq_one_letter_code
_entity_poly.pdbx_strand_id
1 'polypeptide(L)' 'AVSRMIGSPPGYVGYEEGGQLTEKVRRKPYSVILLDEIEKAHPDVFNILLQVMEDGRLTD' A
#
# COMPACT_ATOMS: atom_id res chain seq x y z
N ALA A 1 4.50 -2.33 -9.83
CA ALA A 1 3.71 -1.15 -9.45
C ALA A 1 3.20 -1.28 -8.00
N VAL A 2 2.54 -2.39 -7.68
CA VAL A 2 2.10 -2.76 -6.32
C VAL A 2 3.22 -2.71 -5.27
N SER A 3 4.41 -3.25 -5.58
CA SER A 3 5.55 -3.23 -4.64
C SER A 3 6.02 -1.84 -4.22
N ARG A 4 5.68 -0.77 -4.95
CA ARG A 4 5.98 0.60 -4.49
C ARG A 4 5.02 1.07 -3.40
N MET A 5 3.77 0.58 -3.38
CA MET A 5 2.80 0.97 -2.35
C MET A 5 3.05 0.24 -1.02
N ILE A 6 3.33 -1.07 -1.06
CA ILE A 6 3.43 -1.92 0.14
C ILE A 6 4.87 -2.31 0.50
N GLY A 7 5.77 -2.37 -0.49
CA GLY A 7 7.15 -2.86 -0.30
C GLY A 7 7.47 -3.96 -1.30
N SER A 8 8.76 -4.22 -1.53
CA SER A 8 9.20 -5.39 -2.28
C SER A 8 9.14 -6.64 -1.40
N PRO A 9 8.91 -7.86 -1.94
CA PRO A 9 8.98 -9.09 -1.14
C PRO A 9 10.38 -9.34 -0.54
N PRO A 10 10.50 -10.17 0.52
CA PRO A 10 11.80 -10.56 1.07
C PRO A 10 12.74 -11.10 -0.02
N GLY A 11 13.95 -10.54 -0.10
CA GLY A 11 14.96 -10.93 -1.09
C GLY A 11 14.97 -10.12 -2.39
N TYR A 12 14.10 -9.11 -2.53
CA TYR A 12 14.10 -8.16 -3.66
C TYR A 12 14.58 -6.77 -3.24
N VAL A 13 15.13 -6.01 -4.19
CA VAL A 13 15.58 -4.61 -3.96
C VAL A 13 14.40 -3.77 -3.45
N GLY A 14 14.60 -3.06 -2.33
CA GLY A 14 13.57 -2.24 -1.68
C GLY A 14 12.72 -2.97 -0.63
N TYR A 15 13.13 -4.16 -0.15
CA TYR A 15 12.48 -4.84 0.98
C TYR A 15 12.63 -4.09 2.31
N GLU A 16 13.79 -3.47 2.56
CA GLU A 16 14.05 -2.70 3.79
C GLU A 16 13.48 -1.26 3.74
N GLU A 17 13.14 -0.78 2.55
CA GLU A 17 12.41 0.47 2.35
C GLU A 17 10.91 0.15 2.40
N GLY A 18 10.34 0.12 3.60
CA GLY A 18 8.90 -0.15 3.80
C GLY A 18 8.02 0.63 2.80
N GLY A 19 6.87 0.04 2.44
CA GLY A 19 6.00 0.57 1.40
C GLY A 19 5.70 2.06 1.51
N GLN A 20 5.64 2.73 0.36
CA GLN A 20 5.40 4.18 0.31
C GLN A 20 4.06 4.58 0.97
N LEU A 21 3.07 3.67 0.99
CA LEU A 21 1.80 3.86 1.68
C LEU A 21 1.89 3.45 3.16
N THR A 22 2.38 2.24 3.44
CA THR A 22 2.43 1.68 4.80
C THR A 22 3.28 2.55 5.73
N GLU A 23 4.43 3.04 5.29
CA GLU A 23 5.29 3.92 6.08
C GLU A 23 4.68 5.29 6.35
N LYS A 24 3.98 5.88 5.37
CA LYS A 24 3.31 7.18 5.54
C LYS A 24 2.17 7.08 6.56
N VAL A 25 1.38 6.01 6.50
CA VAL A 25 0.28 5.76 7.44
C VAL A 25 0.83 5.42 8.83
N ARG A 26 1.91 4.63 8.94
CA ARG A 26 2.57 4.32 10.22
C ARG A 26 3.05 5.58 10.94
N ARG A 27 3.61 6.55 10.20
CA ARG A 27 4.08 7.84 10.75
C ARG A 27 2.96 8.82 11.06
N LYS A 28 1.83 8.79 10.32
CA LYS A 28 0.65 9.65 10.51
C LYS A 28 -0.65 8.83 10.41
N PRO A 29 -1.07 8.15 11.49
CA PRO A 29 -2.18 7.20 11.46
C PRO A 29 -3.53 7.85 11.11
N TYR A 30 -3.75 9.08 11.58
CA TYR A 30 -4.94 9.87 11.25
C TYR A 30 -4.63 10.78 10.06
N SER A 31 -4.88 10.28 8.86
CA SER A 31 -4.65 10.99 7.62
C SER A 31 -5.71 10.65 6.58
N VAL A 32 -5.85 11.52 5.58
CA VAL A 32 -6.68 11.27 4.41
C VAL A 32 -5.80 10.75 3.29
N ILE A 33 -6.17 9.61 2.71
CA ILE A 33 -5.50 9.01 1.56
C ILE A 33 -6.31 9.36 0.31
N LEU A 34 -5.72 10.12 -0.60
CA LEU A 34 -6.29 10.38 -1.92
C LEU A 34 -5.77 9.34 -2.91
N LEU A 35 -6.68 8.70 -3.64
CA LEU A 35 -6.37 7.82 -4.76
C LEU A 35 -6.83 8.53 -6.03
N ASP A 36 -5.89 8.96 -6.85
CA ASP A 36 -6.16 9.62 -8.13
C ASP A 36 -6.20 8.59 -9.27
N GLU A 37 -7.06 8.81 -10.27
CA GLU A 37 -7.28 7.93 -11.44
C GLU A 37 -7.38 6.43 -11.08
N ILE A 38 -8.11 6.07 -10.01
CA ILE A 38 -8.17 4.70 -9.49
C ILE A 38 -8.65 3.68 -10.53
N GLU A 39 -9.46 4.11 -11.50
CA GLU A 39 -9.95 3.27 -12.59
C GLU A 39 -8.84 2.75 -13.52
N LYS A 40 -7.66 3.40 -13.53
CA LYS A 40 -6.49 2.96 -14.31
C LYS A 40 -5.56 2.06 -13.52
N ALA A 41 -5.82 1.84 -12.22
CA ALA A 41 -4.97 1.02 -11.38
C ALA A 41 -5.02 -0.46 -11.81
N HIS A 42 -3.91 -1.16 -11.57
CA HIS A 42 -3.87 -2.60 -11.81
C HIS A 42 -4.87 -3.33 -10.88
N PRO A 43 -5.55 -4.40 -11.32
CA PRO A 43 -6.51 -5.14 -10.49
C PRO A 43 -5.97 -5.53 -9.09
N ASP A 44 -4.68 -5.86 -8.99
CA ASP A 44 -4.04 -6.19 -7.69
C ASP A 44 -4.05 -5.05 -6.67
N VAL A 45 -4.12 -3.78 -7.12
CA VAL A 45 -4.29 -2.63 -6.22
C VAL A 45 -5.66 -2.68 -5.54
N PHE A 46 -6.70 -3.10 -6.27
CA PHE A 46 -8.03 -3.24 -5.69
C PHE A 46 -8.08 -4.31 -4.62
N ASN A 47 -7.40 -5.45 -4.81
CA ASN A 47 -7.34 -6.51 -3.78
C ASN A 47 -6.78 -6.00 -2.45
N ILE A 48 -5.75 -5.14 -2.50
CA ILE A 48 -5.17 -4.52 -1.30
C ILE A 48 -6.13 -3.52 -0.67
N LEU A 49 -6.78 -2.68 -1.48
CA LEU A 49 -7.75 -1.71 -0.98
C LEU A 49 -8.96 -2.41 -0.34
N LEU A 50 -9.41 -3.54 -0.90
CA LEU A 50 -10.47 -4.36 -0.32
C LEU A 50 -10.07 -4.87 1.07
N GLN A 51 -8.86 -5.41 1.23
CA GLN A 51 -8.36 -5.83 2.54
C GLN A 51 -8.33 -4.69 3.56
N VAL A 52 -7.92 -3.48 3.13
CA VAL A 52 -7.93 -2.29 4.00
C VAL A 52 -9.34 -1.87 4.36
N MET A 53 -10.29 -1.96 3.44
CA MET A 53 -11.70 -1.62 3.69
C MET A 53 -12.41 -2.65 4.58
N GLU A 54 -11.97 -3.90 4.55
CA GLU A 54 -12.48 -4.97 5.42
C GLU A 54 -11.88 -4.90 6.82
N ASP A 55 -10.57 -5.06 6.95
CA ASP A 55 -9.91 -5.24 8.26
C ASP A 55 -9.32 -3.95 8.84
N GLY A 56 -9.28 -2.86 8.06
CA GLY A 56 -8.60 -1.62 8.45
C GLY A 56 -7.09 -1.79 8.60
N ARG A 57 -6.51 -2.86 8.04
CA ARG A 57 -5.11 -3.25 8.21
C ARG A 57 -4.46 -3.60 6.89
N LEU A 58 -3.16 -3.33 6.82
CA LEU A 58 -2.30 -3.65 5.69
C LEU A 58 -0.96 -4.14 6.24
N THR A 59 -0.47 -5.23 5.68
CA THR A 59 0.82 -5.83 6.05
C THR A 59 1.77 -5.71 4.86
N ASP A 60 2.99 -5.28 5.14
CA ASP A 60 4.11 -5.24 4.19
C ASP A 60 4.90 -6.55 4.16
#